data_AF-A0A1I1FXV3-F1
#
_entry.id   AF-A0A1I1FXV3-F1
#
_cell.length_a   1.000
_cell.length_b   1.000
_cell.length_c   1.000
_cell.angle_alpha   90.00
_cell.angle_beta   90.00
_cell.angle_gamma   90.00
#
_symmetry.space_group_name_H-M   'P 1'
#
loop_
_entity.id
_entity.type
_entity.pdbx_description
1 polymer ?
#
loop_
_entity_poly.entity_id
_entity_poly.type
_entity_poly.pdbx_seq_one_letter_code
_entity_poly.pdbx_strand_id
1 'polypeptide(L)' 'MSDRELVVLGTASQVPTRTRAHQGTVLRWRTEVVLFDPGEGTQRQLTLAGTDRRSVAPLTVGDPV' A
#
# COMPACT_ATOMS: atom_id res chain seq x y z
N MET A 1 -11.24 16.51 -3.92
CA MET A 1 -10.08 15.62 -4.18
C MET A 1 -10.45 14.74 -5.36
N SER A 2 -9.51 14.42 -6.25
CA SER A 2 -9.79 13.49 -7.36
C SER A 2 -10.30 12.16 -6.81
N ASP A 3 -11.24 11.52 -7.50
CA ASP A 3 -11.82 10.19 -7.17
C ASP A 3 -10.78 9.04 -7.21
N ARG A 4 -9.49 9.39 -7.28
CA ARG A 4 -8.35 8.57 -7.65
C ARG A 4 -7.12 9.13 -6.97
N GLU A 5 -6.50 8.32 -6.10
CA GLU A 5 -5.29 8.68 -5.39
C GLU A 5 -4.38 7.46 -5.29
N LEU A 6 -3.09 7.65 -5.57
CA LEU A 6 -2.07 6.64 -5.41
C LEU A 6 -1.13 7.05 -4.27
N VAL A 7 -1.07 6.25 -3.21
CA VAL A 7 -0.21 6.49 -2.06
C VAL A 7 0.92 5.48 -2.06
N VAL A 8 2.15 5.95 -2.27
CA VAL A 8 3.35 5.11 -2.25
C VAL A 8 3.82 4.91 -0.81
N LEU A 9 3.77 3.66 -0.34
CA LEU A 9 4.16 3.28 1.03
C LEU A 9 5.65 2.94 1.12
N GLY A 10 6.25 2.47 0.04
CA GLY A 10 7.67 2.20 -0.05
C GLY A 10 8.11 1.91 -1.48
N THR A 11 9.41 2.06 -1.71
CA THR A 11 10.02 2.05 -3.05
C THR A 11 11.33 1.28 -3.10
N ALA A 12 11.74 0.61 -2.01
CA ALA A 12 12.91 -0.24 -2.02
C ALA A 12 12.56 -1.58 -2.67
N SER A 13 13.43 -2.03 -3.57
CA SER A 13 13.38 -3.39 -4.11
C SER A 13 14.16 -4.35 -3.20
N GLN A 14 13.61 -5.55 -3.01
CA GLN A 14 14.17 -6.68 -2.23
C GLN A 14 14.38 -6.44 -0.73
N VAL A 15 15.22 -5.47 -0.35
CA VAL A 15 15.64 -5.23 1.04
C VAL A 15 15.36 -3.77 1.40
N PRO A 16 14.75 -3.46 2.56
CA PRO A 16 14.46 -2.09 2.93
C PRO A 16 15.75 -1.37 3.32
N THR A 17 15.73 -0.04 3.21
CA THR A 17 16.83 0.82 3.68
C THR A 17 16.37 1.71 4.81
N ARG A 18 17.29 2.49 5.39
CA ARG A 18 16.95 3.49 6.42
C ARG A 18 15.93 4.52 5.94
N THR A 19 15.89 4.81 4.64
CA THR A 19 15.06 5.88 4.06
C THR A 19 13.98 5.39 3.10
N ARG A 20 13.97 4.10 2.74
CA ARG A 20 13.00 3.50 1.82
C ARG A 20 12.49 2.18 2.37
N ALA A 21 11.20 2.10 2.65
CA ALA A 21 10.53 0.85 3.01
C ALA A 21 10.43 -0.09 1.79
N HIS A 22 10.12 -1.37 2.03
CA HIS A 22 9.77 -2.33 0.98
C HIS A 22 8.69 -1.77 0.05
N GLN A 23 8.76 -2.18 -1.21
CA GLN A 23 7.73 -1.92 -2.22
C GLN A 23 6.33 -2.15 -1.62
N GLY A 24 5.44 -1.18 -1.83
CA GLY A 24 4.04 -1.26 -1.44
C GLY A 24 3.29 0.02 -1.80
N THR A 25 2.05 -0.10 -2.27
CA THR A 25 1.26 1.05 -2.73
C THR A 25 -0.24 0.86 -2.43
N VAL A 26 -0.94 1.94 -2.10
CA VAL A 26 -2.40 1.97 -1.97
C VAL A 26 -3.02 2.76 -3.13
N LEU A 27 -3.98 2.16 -3.81
CA LEU A 27 -4.86 2.85 -4.76
C LEU A 27 -6.21 3.09 -4.11
N ARG A 28 -6.62 4.35 -3.98
CA ARG A 28 -7.99 4.74 -3.65
C ARG A 28 -8.72 5.06 -4.93
N TRP A 29 -9.83 4.36 -5.17
CA TRP A 29 -10.65 4.56 -6.36
C TRP A 29 -12.12 4.39 -6.01
N ARG A 30 -12.90 5.47 -6.11
CA ARG A 30 -14.31 5.49 -5.68
C ARG A 30 -14.43 5.06 -4.21
N THR A 31 -15.11 3.95 -3.98
CA THR A 31 -15.35 3.35 -2.66
C THR A 31 -14.32 2.27 -2.31
N GLU A 32 -13.42 1.93 -3.23
CA GLU A 32 -12.45 0.86 -3.07
C GLU A 32 -11.09 1.40 -2.64
N VAL A 33 -10.41 0.63 -1.79
CA VAL A 33 -9.03 0.89 -1.38
C VAL A 33 -8.22 -0.40 -1.48
N VAL A 34 -7.35 -0.45 -2.48
CA VAL A 34 -6.58 -1.65 -2.83
C VAL A 34 -5.13 -1.46 -2.42
N LEU A 35 -4.57 -2.44 -1.72
CA LEU A 35 -3.17 -2.49 -1.31
C LEU A 35 -2.40 -3.47 -2.21
N PHE A 36 -1.45 -2.96 -2.98
CA PHE A 36 -0.56 -3.75 -3.83
C PHE A 36 0.77 -4.04 -3.11
N ASP A 37 1.25 -5.27 -3.28
CA ASP A 37 2.54 -5.77 -2.77
C ASP A 37 2.76 -5.49 -1.28
N PRO A 38 1.98 -6.09 -0.36
CA PRO A 38 2.17 -5.87 1.07
C PRO A 38 3.45 -6.54 1.58
N GLY A 39 4.60 -5.89 1.39
CA GLY A 39 5.90 -6.31 1.92
C GLY A 39 6.04 -6.12 3.44
N GLU A 40 7.20 -6.48 3.97
CA GLU A 40 7.50 -6.29 5.40
C GLU A 40 7.36 -4.83 5.82
N GLY A 41 6.72 -4.60 6.98
CA GLY A 41 6.55 -3.26 7.52
C GLY A 41 5.44 -2.43 6.87
N THR A 42 4.68 -2.99 5.91
CA THR A 42 3.56 -2.29 5.25
C THR A 42 2.53 -1.76 6.26
N GLN A 43 2.31 -2.45 7.40
CA GLN A 43 1.46 -1.93 8.49
C GLN A 43 1.86 -0.52 8.94
N ARG A 44 3.15 -0.36 9.19
CA ARG A 44 3.71 0.87 9.73
C ARG A 44 3.60 1.99 8.71
N GLN A 45 3.83 1.68 7.43
CA GLN A 45 3.69 2.67 6.36
C GLN A 45 2.23 3.10 6.16
N LEU A 46 1.27 2.17 6.28
CA LEU A 46 -0.17 2.53 6.29
C LEU A 46 -0.50 3.52 7.41
N THR A 47 0.00 3.27 8.62
CA THR A 47 -0.17 4.18 9.76
C THR A 47 0.45 5.55 9.50
N LEU A 48 1.67 5.61 8.96
CA LEU A 48 2.35 6.87 8.61
C LEU A 48 1.61 7.63 7.50
N ALA A 49 0.97 6.92 6.58
CA ALA A 49 0.19 7.47 5.49
C ALA A 49 -1.28 7.81 5.87
N GLY A 50 -1.64 7.68 7.15
CA GLY A 50 -3.00 7.95 7.63
C GLY A 50 -4.07 7.04 7.01
N THR A 51 -3.69 5.84 6.57
CA THR A 51 -4.60 4.85 5.99
C THR A 51 -4.91 3.77 7.02
N ASP A 52 -6.19 3.56 7.32
CA ASP A 52 -6.59 2.47 8.22
C ASP A 52 -6.31 1.12 7.56
N ARG A 53 -5.53 0.29 8.23
CA ARG A 53 -5.27 -1.09 7.83
C ARG A 53 -6.56 -1.89 7.63
N ARG A 54 -7.63 -1.58 8.35
CA ARG A 54 -8.92 -2.29 8.23
C ARG A 54 -9.71 -1.89 7.01
N SER A 55 -9.40 -0.75 6.39
CA SER A 55 -10.13 -0.25 5.23
C SER A 55 -9.48 -0.65 3.90
N VAL A 56 -8.39 -1.43 3.90
CA VAL A 56 -7.67 -1.82 2.68
C VAL A 56 -7.87 -3.30 2.38
N ALA A 57 -8.16 -3.61 1.13
CA ALA A 57 -8.13 -4.97 0.60
C ALA A 57 -6.73 -5.24 0.01
N PRO A 58 -5.96 -6.22 0.54
CA PRO A 58 -4.72 -6.63 -0.09
C PRO A 58 -5.03 -7.30 -1.43
N LEU A 59 -4.29 -6.94 -2.47
CA LEU A 59 -4.24 -7.66 -3.73
C LEU A 59 -2.86 -8.28 -3.87
N THR A 60 -2.85 -9.60 -3.97
CA THR A 60 -1.66 -10.43 -4.15
C THR A 60 -1.79 -11.25 -5.43
N VAL A 61 -0.65 -11.72 -5.94
CA VAL A 61 -0.63 -12.58 -7.12
C VAL A 61 -1.42 -13.86 -6.83
N GLY A 62 -2.54 -14.06 -7.52
CA GLY A 62 -3.41 -15.22 -7.36
C GLY A 62 -4.84 -14.89 -6.93
N ASP A 63 -5.13 -13.66 -6.52
CA ASP A 63 -6.49 -13.23 -6.20
C ASP A 63 -7.36 -13.14 -7.47
N PRO A 64 -8.63 -13.60 -7.43
CA PRO A 64 -9.55 -13.43 -8.56
C PRO A 64 -9.89 -11.94 -8.75
N VAL A 65 -9.84 -11.49 -10.01
CA VAL A 65 -10.20 -10.12 -10.45
C VAL A 65 -11.71 -9.94 -10.52
#